data_AF-A0A843H060-F1
#
_entry.id   AF-A0A843H060-F1
#
_cell.length_a   1.000
_cell.length_b   1.000
_cell.length_c   1.000
_cell.angle_alpha   90.00
_cell.angle_beta   90.00
_cell.angle_gamma   90.00
#
_symmetry.space_group_name_H-M   'P 1'
#
loop_
_entity.id
_entity.type
_entity.pdbx_description
1 polymer ?
#
loop_
_entity_poly.entity_id
_entity_poly.type
_entity_poly.pdbx_seq_one_letter_code
_entity_poly.pdbx_strand_id
1 'polypeptide(L)'
;MLRMIGNFYELHPTDGRKSFYGKALVLPDDKGGETLYSYNTPIIHRDINGKLTRLYFGEWTLTTGRHVLAFCGLDKKEFETLK
;
A
#
# COMPACT_ATOMS: atom_id res chain seq x y z
N MET A 1 -10.65 3.80 25.65
CA MET A 1 -11.50 3.81 24.45
C MET A 1 -10.68 3.24 23.30
N LEU A 2 -10.85 1.96 22.98
CA LEU A 2 -10.22 1.35 21.81
C LEU A 2 -11.23 1.48 20.67
N ARG A 3 -10.93 2.37 19.70
CA ARG A 3 -11.71 2.47 18.46
C ARG A 3 -11.21 1.34 17.56
N MET A 4 -12.08 0.45 17.11
CA MET A 4 -11.73 -0.50 16.06
C MET A 4 -11.38 0.31 14.80
N ILE A 5 -10.10 0.30 14.43
CA ILE A 5 -9.61 0.85 13.17
C ILE A 5 -9.77 -0.28 12.14
N GLY A 6 -10.28 0.07 10.96
CA GLY A 6 -11.01 -0.81 10.04
C GLY A 6 -10.38 -2.18 9.76
N ASN A 7 -11.25 -3.15 9.44
CA ASN A 7 -10.84 -4.45 8.92
C ASN A 7 -9.89 -4.22 7.74
N PHE A 8 -8.63 -4.58 7.91
CA PHE A 8 -7.66 -4.62 6.82
C PHE A 8 -8.15 -5.60 5.76
N TYR A 9 -7.83 -5.34 4.50
CA TYR A 9 -8.03 -6.30 3.42
C TYR A 9 -6.71 -6.57 2.69
N GLU A 10 -6.57 -7.77 2.17
CA GLU A 10 -5.40 -8.15 1.38
C GLU A 10 -5.57 -7.68 -0.07
N LEU A 11 -4.52 -7.10 -0.65
CA LEU A 11 -4.51 -6.80 -2.08
C LEU A 11 -4.51 -8.08 -2.92
N HIS A 12 -5.08 -7.99 -4.11
CA HIS A 12 -4.95 -9.01 -5.13
C HIS A 12 -3.83 -8.66 -6.11
N PRO A 13 -2.97 -9.63 -6.46
CA PRO A 13 -1.93 -9.41 -7.47
C PRO A 13 -2.52 -9.09 -8.85
N THR A 14 -1.81 -8.26 -9.61
CA THR A 14 -2.17 -7.90 -11.00
C THR A 14 -1.43 -8.72 -12.06
N ASP A 15 -0.60 -9.69 -11.64
CA ASP A 15 0.34 -10.43 -12.49
C ASP A 15 0.01 -11.93 -12.60
N GLY A 16 -1.26 -12.29 -12.38
CA GLY A 16 -1.77 -13.67 -12.50
C GLY A 16 -1.54 -14.57 -11.28
N ARG A 17 -0.88 -14.07 -10.22
CA ARG A 17 -0.78 -14.76 -8.93
C ARG A 17 -2.14 -14.78 -8.22
N LYS A 18 -2.38 -15.83 -7.43
CA LYS A 18 -3.64 -16.02 -6.67
C LYS A 18 -3.78 -15.06 -5.47
N SER A 19 -2.68 -14.72 -4.81
CA SER A 19 -2.64 -13.86 -3.62
C SER A 19 -1.23 -13.36 -3.33
N PHE A 20 -1.10 -12.41 -2.40
CA PHE A 20 0.18 -12.00 -1.81
C PHE A 20 0.50 -12.76 -0.51
N TYR A 21 -0.32 -13.74 -0.14
CA TYR A 21 -0.16 -14.57 1.06
C TYR A 21 -0.09 -13.74 2.36
N GLY A 22 -0.97 -12.75 2.48
CA GLY A 22 -1.08 -11.88 3.66
C GLY A 22 0.01 -10.81 3.76
N LYS A 23 0.82 -10.62 2.71
CA LYS A 23 1.99 -9.72 2.74
C LYS A 23 1.71 -8.31 2.26
N ALA A 24 0.58 -8.08 1.61
CA ALA A 24 0.15 -6.78 1.09
C ALA A 24 -1.24 -6.45 1.65
N LEU A 25 -1.27 -5.65 2.70
CA LEU A 25 -2.49 -5.29 3.41
C LEU A 25 -2.82 -3.83 3.20
N VAL A 26 -4.09 -3.50 3.04
CA VAL A 26 -4.57 -2.12 3.03
C VAL A 26 -5.36 -1.86 4.29
N LEU A 27 -5.02 -0.78 4.97
CA LEU A 27 -5.70 -0.30 6.16
C LEU A 27 -6.42 1.03 5.84
N PRO A 28 -7.76 1.03 5.78
CA PRO A 28 -8.53 2.27 5.72
C PRO A 28 -8.40 3.08 7.02
N ASP A 29 -8.33 4.40 6.89
CA ASP A 29 -8.39 5.33 8.03
C ASP A 29 -9.79 5.94 8.21
N ASP A 30 -9.96 6.72 9.28
CA ASP A 30 -11.24 7.34 9.62
C ASP A 30 -11.57 8.59 8.79
N LYS A 31 -10.65 9.04 7.94
CA LYS A 31 -10.80 10.18 7.01
C LYS A 31 -11.14 9.71 5.59
N GLY A 32 -11.29 8.39 5.38
CA GLY A 32 -11.56 7.78 4.09
C GLY A 32 -10.33 7.62 3.20
N GLY A 33 -9.13 7.85 3.74
CA GLY A 33 -7.88 7.44 3.12
C GLY A 33 -7.55 5.99 3.44
N GLU A 34 -6.45 5.51 2.88
CA GLU A 34 -6.00 4.14 3.08
C GLU A 34 -4.48 4.00 2.91
N THR A 35 -3.88 3.10 3.69
CA THR A 35 -2.43 2.88 3.69
C THR A 35 -2.09 1.46 3.27
N LEU A 36 -1.19 1.31 2.30
CA LEU A 36 -0.60 0.04 1.94
C LEU A 36 0.51 -0.32 2.93
N TYR A 37 0.42 -1.54 3.47
CA TYR A 37 1.45 -2.21 4.24
C TYR A 37 2.05 -3.38 3.45
N SER A 38 3.38 -3.42 3.35
CA SER A 38 4.14 -4.54 2.80
C SER A 38 4.93 -5.20 3.92
N TYR A 39 4.64 -6.46 4.25
CA TYR A 39 5.19 -7.14 5.44
C TYR A 39 5.06 -6.29 6.72
N ASN A 40 3.88 -5.68 6.93
CA ASN A 40 3.59 -4.77 8.05
C ASN A 40 4.39 -3.45 8.08
N THR A 41 5.18 -3.16 7.04
CA THR A 41 5.82 -1.84 6.87
C THR A 41 4.90 -0.92 6.06
N PRO A 42 4.55 0.28 6.56
CA PRO A 42 3.75 1.24 5.80
C PRO A 42 4.56 1.75 4.60
N ILE A 43 4.01 1.61 3.40
CA ILE A 43 4.71 1.92 2.14
C ILE A 43 4.25 3.24 1.54
N ILE A 44 2.93 3.41 1.41
CA ILE A 44 2.31 4.53 0.72
C ILE A 44 0.88 4.73 1.23
N HIS A 45 0.48 5.98 1.33
CA HIS A 45 -0.86 6.40 1.70
C HIS A 45 -1.58 7.01 0.49
N ARG A 46 -2.85 6.68 0.31
CA ARG A 46 -3.77 7.36 -0.61
C ARG A 46 -4.84 8.05 0.21
N ASP A 47 -4.94 9.38 0.10
CA ASP A 47 -6.00 10.12 0.79
C ASP A 47 -7.35 10.00 0.07
N ILE A 48 -8.41 10.54 0.68
CA ILE A 48 -9.78 10.54 0.14
C ILE A 48 -9.90 11.23 -1.24
N ASN A 49 -8.94 12.09 -1.60
CA ASN A 49 -8.89 12.77 -2.91
C ASN A 49 -8.00 12.03 -3.91
N GLY A 50 -7.47 10.86 -3.56
CA GLY A 50 -6.58 10.07 -4.39
C GLY A 50 -5.11 10.53 -4.37
N LYS A 51 -4.74 11.52 -3.53
CA LYS A 51 -3.35 11.97 -3.43
C LYS A 51 -2.50 10.90 -2.78
N LEU A 52 -1.40 10.57 -3.44
CA LEU A 52 -0.41 9.60 -2.97
C LEU A 52 0.70 10.28 -2.17
N THR A 53 1.02 9.74 -0.99
CA THR A 53 2.13 10.18 -0.13
C THR A 53 3.00 8.99 0.20
N ARG A 54 4.31 9.10 -0.05
CA ARG A 54 5.26 8.01 0.22
C ARG A 54 5.55 7.95 1.71
N LEU A 55 5.51 6.75 2.28
CA LEU A 55 5.82 6.53 3.70
C LEU A 55 7.13 5.77 3.90
N TYR A 56 7.56 4.98 2.91
CA TYR A 56 8.77 4.15 2.99
C TYR A 56 9.90 4.68 2.11
N PHE A 57 11.01 5.08 2.74
CA PHE A 57 12.21 5.64 2.09
C PHE A 57 13.41 4.69 2.07
N GLY A 58 13.23 3.43 2.48
CA GLY A 58 14.27 2.41 2.39
C GLY A 58 14.44 1.85 0.97
N GLU A 59 15.22 0.77 0.86
CA GLU A 59 15.52 0.13 -0.42
C GLU A 59 14.27 -0.42 -1.11
N TRP A 60 14.14 -0.13 -2.40
CA TRP A 60 13.10 -0.71 -3.26
C TRP A 60 13.41 -2.18 -3.56
N THR A 61 12.49 -3.06 -3.22
CA THR A 61 12.57 -4.49 -3.58
C THR A 61 11.54 -4.85 -4.65
N LEU A 62 11.76 -5.96 -5.36
CA LEU A 62 10.78 -6.50 -6.32
C LEU A 62 9.42 -6.78 -5.67
N THR A 63 9.42 -7.18 -4.40
CA THR A 63 8.16 -7.44 -3.67
C THR A 63 7.42 -6.14 -3.37
N THR A 64 8.12 -5.13 -2.85
CA THR A 64 7.56 -3.79 -2.63
C THR A 64 6.97 -3.24 -3.93
N GLY A 65 7.69 -3.39 -5.04
CA GLY A 65 7.20 -2.92 -6.34
C GLY A 65 5.92 -3.59 -6.82
N ARG A 66 5.77 -4.90 -6.65
CA ARG A 66 4.51 -5.59 -6.98
C ARG A 66 3.36 -5.12 -6.11
N HIS A 67 3.60 -4.90 -4.82
CA HIS A 67 2.57 -4.40 -3.91
C HIS A 67 2.14 -2.98 -4.26
N VAL A 68 3.10 -2.09 -4.57
CA VAL A 68 2.83 -0.71 -5.01
C VAL A 68 2.05 -0.70 -6.34
N LEU A 69 2.48 -1.51 -7.31
CA LEU A 69 1.79 -1.64 -8.59
C LEU A 69 0.34 -2.11 -8.41
N ALA A 70 0.09 -3.12 -7.58
CA ALA A 70 -1.25 -3.61 -7.31
C ALA A 70 -2.14 -2.60 -6.56
N PHE A 71 -1.54 -1.72 -5.74
CA PHE A 71 -2.26 -0.72 -4.95
C PHE A 71 -2.64 0.53 -5.76
N CYS A 72 -1.67 1.08 -6.50
CA CYS A 72 -1.83 2.38 -7.15
C CYS A 72 -1.22 2.47 -8.54
N GLY A 73 -0.71 1.37 -9.10
CA GLY A 73 -0.22 1.33 -10.49
C GLY A 73 1.15 1.96 -10.71
N LEU A 74 1.80 2.49 -9.68
CA LEU A 74 3.09 3.18 -9.84
C LEU A 74 4.25 2.20 -10.07
N ASP A 75 5.18 2.61 -10.92
CA ASP A 75 6.49 1.99 -11.03
C ASP A 75 7.48 2.53 -9.98
N LYS A 76 8.72 2.01 -10.01
CA LYS A 76 9.78 2.43 -9.08
C LYS A 76 10.07 3.93 -9.17
N LYS A 77 10.20 4.46 -10.39
CA LYS A 77 10.61 5.84 -10.62
C LYS A 77 9.51 6.79 -10.14
N GLU A 78 8.27 6.51 -10.50
CA GLU A 78 7.11 7.29 -10.06
C GLU A 78 6.98 7.26 -8.53
N PHE A 79 7.08 6.07 -7.92
CA PHE A 79 7.05 5.93 -6.47
C PHE A 79 8.16 6.73 -5.78
N GLU A 80 9.38 6.66 -6.30
CA GLU A 80 10.53 7.36 -5.70
C GLU A 80 10.47 8.89 -5.83
N THR A 81 9.66 9.42 -6.77
CA THR A 81 9.42 10.87 -6.91
C THR A 81 8.40 11.44 -5.94
N LEU A 82 7.61 10.58 -5.28
CA LEU A 82 6.66 11.02 -4.27
C LEU A 82 7.40 11.57 -3.04
N LYS A 83 6.87 12.68 -2.53
CA LYS A 83 7.34 13.32 -1.29
C LYS A 83 6.80 12.60 -0.06
#